data_AF-A0A7X8MR32-F1
#
_entry.id   AF-A0A7X8MR32-F1
#
_cell.length_a   1.000
_cell.length_b   1.000
_cell.length_c   1.000
_cell.angle_alpha   90.00
_cell.angle_beta   90.00
_cell.angle_gamma   90.00
#
_symmetry.space_group_name_H-M   'P 1'
#
loop_
_entity.id
_entity.type
_entity.pdbx_description
1 polymer ?
#
loop_
_entity_poly.entity_id
_entity_poly.type
_entity_poly.pdbx_seq_one_letter_code
_entity_poly.pdbx_strand_id
1 'polypeptide(L)'
;MRERERTLELLKLAATGRKIKFSGRIWKSSRMLLGLVGKNESLEEGPCILNLLRIFEKNADKFIPIDKNKYRRIGKKVEDGYNSFKADKNLLLTADFSQLVFSKEKLNISIRYQIPGKVTINPRQARAVGFSSNVFEAKIFREQTIIKNGDININIFKALVSKETLEYLQKIRLEELYKPLEGEKCNYPNYTLVEFNISKLPVINRSCAEEDHSLDYILDLVYQQRLAECRQKVLRYYISKVPIGEVDSNKAYSKEQLDLLYTYGLEPNGVYTGVDNKLLDDSGEQYEYRYFQFALKGFSSLPKVEEVIEKIKAGTMKSKGPGAVMATFIKELNEKRLLSNRVELMKLLEKEKVIIRKNTRILAIIKLIQGLTGGWWQGLQLDKKKKYFYEGKRATLVIKVMKKVANK
;
A
#
# COMPACT_ATOMS: atom_id res chain seq x y z
N MET A 1 -2.97 -33.64 28.44
CA MET A 1 -1.92 -32.88 29.17
C MET A 1 -0.72 -32.59 28.29
N ARG A 2 -0.10 -33.59 27.64
CA ARG A 2 1.08 -33.41 26.76
C ARG A 2 0.95 -32.43 25.61
N GLU A 3 -0.20 -32.35 24.93
CA GLU A 3 -0.39 -31.37 23.84
C GLU A 3 -0.48 -29.93 24.37
N ARG A 4 -1.11 -29.72 25.53
CA ARG A 4 -1.22 -28.41 26.17
C ARG A 4 0.14 -27.91 26.65
N GLU A 5 0.97 -28.80 27.19
CA GLU A 5 2.36 -28.51 27.57
C GLU A 5 3.23 -28.20 26.35
N ARG A 6 3.06 -28.94 25.25
CA ARG A 6 3.79 -28.73 24.01
C ARG A 6 3.41 -27.40 23.33
N THR A 7 2.13 -27.01 23.33
CA THR A 7 1.68 -25.70 22.84
C THR A 7 2.21 -24.56 23.73
N LEU A 8 2.28 -24.77 25.05
CA LEU A 8 2.83 -23.79 25.99
C LEU A 8 4.35 -23.64 25.83
N GLU A 9 5.08 -24.73 25.56
CA GLU A 9 6.51 -24.71 25.23
C GLU A 9 6.79 -24.00 23.90
N LEU A 10 5.96 -24.23 22.88
CA LEU A 10 6.10 -23.55 21.57
C LEU A 10 5.81 -22.04 21.68
N LEU A 11 4.80 -21.64 22.47
CA LEU A 11 4.56 -20.23 22.79
C LEU A 11 5.72 -19.59 23.57
N LYS A 12 6.33 -20.33 24.52
CA LYS A 12 7.55 -19.90 25.24
C LYS A 12 8.78 -19.83 24.32
N LEU A 13 8.88 -20.70 23.31
CA LEU A 13 9.93 -20.67 22.29
C LEU A 13 9.77 -19.48 21.32
N ALA A 14 8.53 -19.15 20.95
CA ALA A 14 8.20 -17.94 20.20
C ALA A 14 8.51 -16.66 21.03
N ALA A 15 8.28 -16.68 22.34
CA ALA A 15 8.64 -15.61 23.26
C ALA A 15 10.16 -15.48 23.53
N THR A 16 10.95 -16.52 23.27
CA THR A 16 12.42 -16.54 23.49
C THR A 16 13.27 -16.30 22.24
N GLY A 17 12.65 -16.11 21.07
CA GLY A 17 13.27 -15.35 19.97
C GLY A 17 14.39 -16.06 19.20
N ARG A 18 14.19 -17.31 18.78
CA ARG A 18 14.96 -17.82 17.64
C ARG A 18 14.42 -17.21 16.35
N LYS A 19 15.09 -16.15 15.88
CA LYS A 19 14.93 -15.61 14.53
C LYS A 19 15.03 -16.77 13.54
N ILE A 20 13.96 -17.07 12.81
CA ILE A 20 14.07 -17.86 11.60
C ILE A 20 14.85 -17.01 10.60
N LYS A 21 16.19 -17.19 10.55
CA LYS A 21 17.01 -16.61 9.49
C LYS A 21 16.62 -17.29 8.18
N PHE A 22 16.08 -16.52 7.24
CA PHE A 22 15.80 -16.98 5.88
C PHE A 22 17.10 -17.43 5.22
N SER A 23 17.31 -18.75 5.13
CA SER A 23 18.34 -19.28 4.27
C SER A 23 17.93 -19.08 2.80
N GLY A 24 18.86 -18.64 1.95
CA GLY A 24 18.64 -18.49 0.50
C GLY A 24 18.31 -19.80 -0.24
N ARG A 25 18.12 -20.92 0.46
CA ARG A 25 17.93 -22.28 -0.08
C ARG A 25 16.51 -22.54 -0.61
N ILE A 26 15.54 -21.68 -0.30
CA ILE A 26 14.11 -21.92 -0.56
C ILE A 26 13.72 -21.69 -2.04
N TRP A 27 14.44 -20.84 -2.78
CA TRP A 27 14.05 -20.35 -4.11
C TRP A 27 14.85 -20.97 -5.28
N LYS A 28 15.13 -22.27 -5.24
CA LYS A 28 15.69 -22.95 -6.43
C LYS A 28 14.59 -23.17 -7.48
N SER A 29 14.85 -22.86 -8.74
CA SER A 29 13.87 -22.99 -9.85
C SER A 29 13.24 -24.37 -9.95
N SER A 30 13.99 -25.43 -9.61
CA SER A 30 13.50 -26.81 -9.55
C SER A 30 12.48 -27.06 -8.43
N ARG A 31 12.59 -26.40 -7.28
CA ARG A 31 11.62 -26.52 -6.17
C ARG A 31 10.31 -25.78 -6.45
N MET A 32 10.41 -24.60 -7.08
CA MET A 32 9.24 -23.84 -7.55
C MET A 32 8.47 -24.61 -8.63
N LEU A 33 9.16 -25.27 -9.57
CA LEU A 33 8.55 -26.03 -10.66
C LEU A 33 7.78 -27.28 -10.20
N LEU A 34 8.27 -27.96 -9.17
CA LEU A 34 7.72 -29.25 -8.74
C LEU A 34 6.60 -29.11 -7.70
N GLY A 35 6.28 -27.89 -7.24
CA GLY A 35 5.36 -27.68 -6.11
C GLY A 35 5.80 -28.40 -4.83
N LEU A 36 7.07 -28.82 -4.75
CA LEU A 36 7.62 -29.60 -3.64
C LEU A 36 7.98 -28.66 -2.50
N VAL A 37 6.93 -28.40 -1.73
CA VAL A 37 6.96 -27.78 -0.41
C VAL A 37 7.91 -28.59 0.49
N GLY A 38 8.94 -27.95 1.05
CA GLY A 38 9.33 -28.35 2.40
C GLY A 38 8.17 -27.91 3.26
N LYS A 39 7.25 -28.85 3.55
CA LYS A 39 5.91 -28.62 4.08
C LYS A 39 5.87 -27.45 5.08
N ASN A 40 4.76 -26.71 5.08
CA ASN A 40 4.36 -25.73 6.11
C ASN A 40 4.43 -26.29 7.56
N GLU A 41 4.81 -27.57 7.73
CA GLU A 41 5.18 -28.26 8.97
C GLU A 41 6.19 -27.50 9.86
N SER A 42 7.07 -26.66 9.29
CA SER A 42 8.02 -25.86 10.10
C SER A 42 7.49 -24.49 10.55
N LEU A 43 6.32 -24.05 10.05
CA LEU A 43 5.67 -22.85 10.57
C LEU A 43 4.89 -23.22 11.81
N GLU A 44 5.17 -22.53 12.91
CA GLU A 44 4.41 -22.67 14.15
C GLU A 44 3.02 -22.01 13.97
N GLU A 45 2.03 -22.61 14.63
CA GLU A 45 0.79 -21.91 14.95
C GLU A 45 1.07 -20.88 16.05
N GLY A 46 0.26 -19.82 16.12
CA GLY A 46 0.42 -18.76 17.12
C GLY A 46 0.37 -17.35 16.53
N PRO A 47 0.67 -16.31 17.30
CA PRO A 47 0.56 -14.93 16.86
C PRO A 47 1.60 -14.55 15.82
N CYS A 48 1.21 -13.67 14.91
CA CYS A 48 2.10 -13.10 13.90
C CYS A 48 1.75 -11.64 13.61
N ILE A 49 2.70 -10.91 13.03
CA ILE A 49 2.54 -9.49 12.74
C ILE A 49 1.38 -9.25 11.78
N LEU A 50 1.20 -10.09 10.75
CA LEU A 50 0.12 -9.90 9.80
C LEU A 50 -1.27 -9.99 10.45
N ASN A 51 -1.48 -10.97 11.34
CA ASN A 51 -2.75 -11.10 12.07
C ASN A 51 -2.95 -9.96 13.06
N LEU A 52 -1.90 -9.53 13.75
CA LEU A 52 -1.95 -8.37 14.64
C LEU A 52 -2.39 -7.10 13.89
N LEU A 53 -1.81 -6.84 12.72
CA LEU A 53 -2.20 -5.72 11.86
C LEU A 53 -3.66 -5.83 11.38
N ARG A 54 -4.15 -7.05 11.08
CA ARG A 54 -5.57 -7.28 10.72
C ARG A 54 -6.51 -6.96 11.88
N ILE A 55 -6.13 -7.30 13.12
CA ILE A 55 -6.91 -7.02 14.34
C ILE A 55 -6.98 -5.51 14.56
N PHE A 56 -5.84 -4.83 14.52
CA PHE A 56 -5.79 -3.39 14.72
C PHE A 56 -6.64 -2.61 13.70
N GLU A 57 -6.60 -3.03 12.44
CA GLU A 57 -7.46 -2.44 11.41
C GLU A 57 -8.95 -2.71 11.68
N LYS A 58 -9.31 -3.95 12.05
CA LYS A 58 -10.69 -4.34 12.34
C LYS A 58 -11.28 -3.52 13.49
N ASN A 59 -10.49 -3.27 14.53
CA ASN A 59 -10.92 -2.59 15.75
C ASN A 59 -10.69 -1.07 15.69
N ALA A 60 -10.33 -0.53 14.51
CA ALA A 60 -10.05 0.90 14.32
C ALA A 60 -9.01 1.47 15.29
N ASP A 61 -8.00 0.66 15.63
CA ASP A 61 -6.84 1.08 16.40
C ASP A 61 -6.00 2.09 15.61
N LYS A 62 -5.16 2.84 16.33
CA LYS A 62 -4.36 3.91 15.72
C LYS A 62 -2.89 3.74 16.04
N PHE A 63 -2.07 3.71 15.01
CA PHE A 63 -0.62 3.74 15.11
C PHE A 63 -0.14 5.15 15.44
N ILE A 64 0.86 5.25 16.30
CA ILE A 64 1.54 6.52 16.59
C ILE A 64 2.88 6.53 15.85
N PRO A 65 3.07 7.46 14.89
CA PRO A 65 4.31 7.55 14.15
C PRO A 65 5.53 7.70 15.05
N ILE A 66 6.55 6.90 14.76
CA ILE A 66 7.84 6.97 15.45
C ILE A 66 8.55 8.27 15.05
N ASP A 67 9.28 8.88 15.98
CA ASP A 67 10.11 10.04 15.68
C ASP A 67 11.04 9.77 14.48
N LYS A 68 11.18 10.76 13.59
CA LYS A 68 12.08 10.70 12.42
C LYS A 68 13.52 10.34 12.80
N ASN A 69 13.99 10.76 13.97
CA ASN A 69 15.35 10.47 14.45
C ASN A 69 15.53 9.03 14.89
N LYS A 70 14.43 8.32 15.20
CA LYS A 70 14.43 6.92 15.64
C LYS A 70 14.03 5.96 14.52
N TYR A 71 13.41 6.46 13.45
CA TYR A 71 12.92 5.65 12.33
C TYR A 71 13.96 5.50 11.21
N ARG A 72 14.30 4.25 10.86
CA ARG A 72 15.15 3.94 9.71
C ARG A 72 14.34 3.99 8.41
N ARG A 73 14.47 5.10 7.67
CA ARG A 73 13.90 5.26 6.32
C ARG A 73 14.52 4.26 5.34
N ILE A 74 13.72 3.78 4.39
CA ILE A 74 14.11 2.73 3.44
C ILE A 74 14.31 3.23 2.00
N GLY A 75 13.69 4.35 1.63
CA GLY A 75 13.83 4.91 0.29
C GLY A 75 14.58 6.23 0.30
N LYS A 76 15.18 6.55 -0.83
CA LYS A 76 15.92 7.79 -1.09
C LYS A 76 15.31 9.01 -0.40
N LYS A 77 16.15 9.76 0.29
CA LYS A 77 15.75 11.03 0.90
C LYS A 77 15.51 12.03 -0.24
N VAL A 78 14.34 12.66 -0.19
CA VAL A 78 14.03 13.81 -1.03
C VAL A 78 14.20 15.02 -0.13
N GLU A 79 15.01 15.97 -0.58
CA GLU A 79 15.13 17.27 0.03
C GLU A 79 14.30 18.28 -0.75
N ASP A 80 13.58 19.08 0.00
CA ASP A 80 12.79 20.18 -0.51
C ASP A 80 13.74 21.36 -0.70
N GLY A 81 13.82 21.91 -1.91
CA GLY A 81 14.66 23.06 -2.19
C GLY A 81 14.24 24.27 -1.36
N TYR A 82 12.94 24.39 -1.06
CA TYR A 82 12.40 25.42 -0.19
C TYR A 82 11.15 24.91 0.55
N ASN A 83 11.34 24.46 1.78
CA ASN A 83 10.25 23.93 2.59
C ASN A 83 9.29 25.05 3.04
N SER A 84 8.20 25.22 2.29
CA SER A 84 7.12 26.17 2.58
C SER A 84 6.12 25.66 3.62
N PHE A 85 6.22 24.39 4.01
CA PHE A 85 5.30 23.73 4.93
C PHE A 85 5.76 23.85 6.39
N LYS A 86 4.84 24.31 7.23
CA LYS A 86 5.00 24.40 8.69
C LYS A 86 4.04 23.42 9.35
N ALA A 87 4.58 22.36 9.97
CA ALA A 87 3.79 21.36 10.69
C ALA A 87 3.21 21.93 11.99
N ASP A 88 2.01 21.48 12.35
CA ASP A 88 1.42 21.77 13.65
C ASP A 88 2.17 21.01 14.76
N LYS A 89 2.82 21.74 15.68
CA LYS A 89 3.74 21.16 16.65
C LYS A 89 3.08 20.50 17.87
N ASN A 90 1.81 20.82 18.14
CA ASN A 90 1.11 20.41 19.37
C ASN A 90 0.09 19.29 19.15
N LEU A 91 0.07 18.68 17.97
CA LEU A 91 -0.92 17.67 17.59
C LEU A 91 -0.31 16.28 17.72
N LEU A 92 -0.93 15.41 18.52
CA LEU A 92 -0.57 14.00 18.56
C LEU A 92 -0.87 13.39 17.19
N LEU A 93 0.18 13.01 16.46
CA LEU A 93 0.02 12.36 15.18
C LEU A 93 -0.46 10.92 15.39
N THR A 94 -1.50 10.56 14.67
CA THR A 94 -2.04 9.19 14.65
C THR A 94 -2.30 8.74 13.22
N ALA A 95 -2.25 7.44 12.99
CA ALA A 95 -2.56 6.84 11.71
C ALA A 95 -3.50 5.65 11.91
N ASP A 96 -4.63 5.63 11.21
CA ASP A 96 -5.51 4.48 11.24
C ASP A 96 -4.84 3.28 10.56
N PHE A 97 -4.95 2.08 11.14
CA PHE A 97 -4.43 0.87 10.51
C PHE A 97 -5.13 0.52 9.18
N SER A 98 -6.26 1.16 8.86
CA SER A 98 -6.85 1.12 7.52
C SER A 98 -5.98 1.80 6.44
N GLN A 99 -5.01 2.63 6.84
CA GLN A 99 -4.03 3.29 5.98
C GLN A 99 -2.77 2.45 5.74
N LEU A 100 -2.82 1.13 5.97
CA LEU A 100 -1.74 0.23 5.60
C LEU A 100 -1.53 0.23 4.07
N VAL A 101 -0.30 0.49 3.67
CA VAL A 101 0.17 0.54 2.29
C VAL A 101 0.99 -0.72 1.99
N PHE A 102 0.46 -1.52 1.07
CA PHE A 102 1.09 -2.76 0.62
C PHE A 102 1.81 -2.54 -0.71
N SER A 103 3.08 -2.97 -0.80
CA SER A 103 3.85 -2.77 -2.03
C SER A 103 3.40 -3.73 -3.15
N LYS A 104 3.23 -3.16 -4.37
CA LYS A 104 2.93 -3.93 -5.58
C LYS A 104 4.07 -4.87 -6.00
N GLU A 105 5.31 -4.59 -5.63
CA GLU A 105 6.49 -5.33 -6.13
C GLU A 105 7.41 -5.87 -5.04
N LYS A 106 7.56 -5.13 -3.94
CA LYS A 106 8.39 -5.53 -2.80
C LYS A 106 7.52 -6.25 -1.76
N LEU A 107 8.14 -7.01 -0.88
CA LEU A 107 7.47 -7.61 0.29
C LEU A 107 7.42 -6.60 1.45
N ASN A 108 6.88 -5.41 1.17
CA ASN A 108 6.84 -4.31 2.13
C ASN A 108 5.41 -4.03 2.59
N ILE A 109 5.26 -3.77 3.88
CA ILE A 109 4.04 -3.23 4.50
C ILE A 109 4.43 -1.97 5.24
N SER A 110 3.80 -0.85 4.88
CA SER A 110 3.99 0.45 5.52
C SER A 110 2.65 0.97 6.04
N ILE A 111 2.69 1.93 6.95
CA ILE A 111 1.51 2.67 7.37
C ILE A 111 1.66 4.12 6.95
N ARG A 112 0.63 4.64 6.27
CA ARG A 112 0.58 6.05 5.86
C ARG A 112 -0.07 6.88 6.95
N TYR A 113 0.54 8.02 7.25
CA TYR A 113 0.02 8.98 8.20
C TYR A 113 0.06 10.39 7.64
N GLN A 114 -0.81 11.24 8.17
CA GLN A 114 -0.94 12.63 7.78
C GLN A 114 -0.30 13.53 8.83
N ILE A 115 0.47 14.51 8.39
CA ILE A 115 0.99 15.59 9.21
C ILE A 115 0.21 16.86 8.82
N PRO A 116 -0.68 17.38 9.68
CA PRO A 116 -1.34 18.65 9.44
C PRO A 116 -0.36 19.82 9.62
N GLY A 117 -0.64 20.92 8.96
CA GLY A 117 0.16 22.12 9.02
C GLY A 117 -0.34 23.18 8.05
N LYS A 118 0.51 24.14 7.71
CA LYS A 118 0.15 25.27 6.87
C LYS A 118 1.25 25.62 5.88
N VAL A 119 0.86 26.18 4.75
CA VAL A 119 1.75 26.84 3.79
C VAL A 119 1.48 28.34 3.82
N THR A 120 2.54 29.14 3.91
CA THR A 120 2.45 30.59 3.87
C THR A 120 3.04 31.11 2.56
N ILE A 121 2.20 31.76 1.76
CA ILE A 121 2.55 32.40 0.50
C ILE A 121 2.94 33.87 0.77
N ASN A 122 3.80 34.45 -0.07
CA ASN A 122 4.09 35.88 -0.01
C ASN A 122 2.79 36.71 -0.15
N PRO A 123 2.48 37.63 0.79
CA PRO A 123 1.24 38.43 0.74
C PRO A 123 1.05 39.28 -0.52
N ARG A 124 2.14 39.72 -1.17
CA ARG A 124 2.06 40.48 -2.43
C ARG A 124 1.63 39.59 -3.59
N GLN A 125 2.25 38.41 -3.71
CA GLN A 125 1.91 37.42 -4.74
C GLN A 125 0.50 36.87 -4.56
N ALA A 126 0.11 36.56 -3.32
CA ALA A 126 -1.24 36.09 -2.99
C ALA A 126 -2.31 37.12 -3.42
N ARG A 127 -2.11 38.40 -3.11
CA ARG A 127 -3.02 39.48 -3.53
C ARG A 127 -3.06 39.68 -5.04
N ALA A 128 -1.92 39.52 -5.73
CA ALA A 128 -1.85 39.69 -7.19
C ALA A 128 -2.73 38.69 -7.96
N VAL A 129 -2.91 37.48 -7.42
CA VAL A 129 -3.80 36.45 -7.99
C VAL A 129 -5.18 36.42 -7.31
N GLY A 130 -5.51 37.42 -6.49
CA GLY A 130 -6.83 37.56 -5.87
C GLY A 130 -7.11 36.67 -4.66
N PHE A 131 -6.10 36.16 -3.96
CA PHE A 131 -6.32 35.45 -2.70
C PHE A 131 -6.64 36.41 -1.54
N SER A 132 -7.68 36.07 -0.77
CA SER A 132 -8.06 36.80 0.46
C SER A 132 -7.19 36.47 1.68
N SER A 133 -6.41 35.39 1.62
CA SER A 133 -5.47 34.97 2.66
C SER A 133 -4.17 34.53 2.00
N ASN A 134 -3.05 34.70 2.70
CA ASN A 134 -1.76 34.17 2.30
C ASN A 134 -1.36 32.92 3.10
N VAL A 135 -2.22 32.45 4.02
CA VAL A 135 -2.03 31.23 4.81
C VAL A 135 -3.06 30.20 4.38
N PHE A 136 -2.58 29.01 4.04
CA PHE A 136 -3.38 27.90 3.55
C PHE A 136 -3.17 26.68 4.42
N GLU A 137 -4.28 26.06 4.84
CA GLU A 137 -4.23 24.76 5.50
C GLU A 137 -3.63 23.72 4.55
N ALA A 138 -2.67 22.96 5.05
CA ALA A 138 -1.91 22.02 4.28
C ALA A 138 -1.72 20.71 5.04
N LYS A 139 -1.43 19.65 4.31
CA LYS A 139 -1.12 18.34 4.87
C LYS A 139 -0.01 17.68 4.08
N ILE A 140 0.87 17.02 4.81
CA ILE A 140 1.90 16.16 4.23
C ILE A 140 1.57 14.72 4.56
N PHE A 141 1.61 13.84 3.56
CA PHE A 141 1.60 12.40 3.79
C PHE A 141 3.03 11.88 3.97
N ARG A 142 3.20 11.02 4.97
CA ARG A 142 4.42 10.24 5.21
C ARG A 142 4.04 8.78 5.40
N GLU A 143 5.02 7.91 5.19
CA GLU A 143 4.86 6.47 5.34
C GLU A 143 5.96 5.93 6.23
N GLN A 144 5.60 5.05 7.17
CA GLN A 144 6.55 4.28 7.98
C GLN A 144 6.40 2.81 7.67
N THR A 145 7.48 2.21 7.17
CA THR A 145 7.53 0.78 6.85
C THR A 145 7.70 -0.05 8.12
N ILE A 146 6.73 -0.92 8.36
CA ILE A 146 6.68 -1.90 9.46
C ILE A 146 7.44 -3.17 9.04
N ILE A 147 7.20 -3.65 7.83
CA ILE A 147 7.86 -4.83 7.23
C ILE A 147 8.59 -4.41 5.96
N LYS A 148 9.88 -4.72 5.87
CA LYS A 148 10.75 -4.46 4.71
C LYS A 148 11.25 -5.79 4.14
N ASN A 149 10.99 -6.02 2.86
CA ASN A 149 11.44 -7.21 2.13
C ASN A 149 11.07 -8.54 2.81
N GLY A 150 9.98 -8.56 3.57
CA GLY A 150 9.54 -9.74 4.33
C GLY A 150 10.11 -9.83 5.76
N ASP A 151 10.97 -8.91 6.16
CA ASP A 151 11.55 -8.83 7.50
C ASP A 151 10.99 -7.64 8.30
N ILE A 152 11.06 -7.73 9.63
CA ILE A 152 10.66 -6.64 10.53
C ILE A 152 11.59 -5.44 10.32
N ASN A 153 11.01 -4.26 10.12
CA ASN A 153 11.74 -3.00 10.03
C ASN A 153 11.57 -2.13 11.28
N ILE A 154 10.46 -2.28 11.99
CA ILE A 154 10.17 -1.60 13.25
C ILE A 154 9.99 -2.66 14.33
N ASN A 155 10.89 -2.68 15.33
CA ASN A 155 10.82 -3.62 16.44
C ASN A 155 9.79 -3.22 17.49
N ILE A 156 9.69 -1.91 17.75
CA ILE A 156 8.86 -1.32 18.81
C ILE A 156 8.09 -0.15 18.23
N PHE A 157 6.79 -0.06 18.51
CA PHE A 157 5.96 1.11 18.15
C PHE A 157 4.89 1.37 19.21
N LYS A 158 4.38 2.61 19.25
CA LYS A 158 3.24 2.98 20.10
C LYS A 158 1.94 2.91 19.30
N ALA A 159 0.85 2.52 19.95
CA ALA A 159 -0.49 2.55 19.37
C ALA A 159 -1.54 2.91 20.43
N LEU A 160 -2.60 3.57 19.98
CA LEU A 160 -3.86 3.69 20.70
C LEU A 160 -4.69 2.46 20.36
N VAL A 161 -5.00 1.65 21.37
CA VAL A 161 -5.73 0.39 21.20
C VAL A 161 -7.06 0.40 21.93
N SER A 162 -8.07 -0.16 21.28
CA SER A 162 -9.40 -0.33 21.83
C SER A 162 -9.42 -1.39 22.93
N LYS A 163 -10.49 -1.37 23.74
CA LYS A 163 -10.71 -2.39 24.78
C LYS A 163 -10.79 -3.79 24.18
N GLU A 164 -11.46 -3.93 23.03
CA GLU A 164 -11.61 -5.20 22.32
C GLU A 164 -10.26 -5.78 21.87
N THR A 165 -9.33 -4.93 21.43
CA THR A 165 -7.97 -5.37 21.09
C THR A 165 -7.23 -5.87 22.32
N LEU A 166 -7.31 -5.15 23.45
CA LEU A 166 -6.68 -5.57 24.70
C LEU A 166 -7.26 -6.89 25.23
N GLU A 167 -8.59 -7.01 25.29
CA GLU A 167 -9.29 -8.24 25.71
C GLU A 167 -8.90 -9.42 24.80
N TYR A 168 -8.76 -9.19 23.49
CA TYR A 168 -8.28 -10.21 22.57
C TYR A 168 -6.84 -10.63 22.86
N LEU A 169 -5.92 -9.67 23.05
CA LEU A 169 -4.51 -9.95 23.34
C LEU A 169 -4.32 -10.71 24.66
N GLN A 170 -5.11 -10.37 25.69
CA GLN A 170 -5.16 -11.10 26.97
C GLN A 170 -5.68 -12.53 26.78
N LYS A 171 -6.76 -12.71 26.00
CA LYS A 171 -7.33 -14.03 25.73
C LYS A 171 -6.31 -14.97 25.07
N ILE A 172 -5.44 -14.45 24.21
CA ILE A 172 -4.40 -15.24 23.54
C ILE A 172 -3.04 -15.23 24.27
N ARG A 173 -2.99 -14.71 25.51
CA ARG A 173 -1.82 -14.69 26.41
C ARG A 173 -0.60 -14.01 25.81
N LEU A 174 -0.79 -12.80 25.29
CA LEU A 174 0.27 -11.99 24.69
C LEU A 174 0.51 -10.67 25.41
N GLU A 175 0.29 -10.66 26.71
CA GLU A 175 0.56 -9.53 27.59
C GLU A 175 2.02 -9.10 27.54
N GLU A 176 2.95 -10.05 27.32
CA GLU A 176 4.39 -9.75 27.18
C GLU A 176 4.74 -8.93 25.92
N LEU A 177 3.86 -8.89 24.92
CA LEU A 177 4.10 -8.12 23.69
C LEU A 177 3.88 -6.64 23.89
N TYR A 178 3.21 -6.23 24.95
CA TYR A 178 2.74 -4.87 25.08
C TYR A 178 2.82 -4.33 26.49
N LYS A 179 3.12 -3.04 26.60
CA LYS A 179 3.18 -2.33 27.87
C LYS A 179 2.22 -1.14 27.81
N PRO A 180 1.17 -1.10 28.65
CA PRO A 180 0.37 0.11 28.83
C PRO A 180 1.27 1.26 29.30
N LEU A 181 1.12 2.42 28.67
CA LEU A 181 1.83 3.64 29.06
C LEU A 181 0.93 4.47 29.97
N GLU A 182 0.89 4.06 31.25
CA GLU A 182 0.11 4.74 32.28
C GLU A 182 0.59 6.18 32.51
N GLY A 183 -0.34 7.13 32.60
CA GLY A 183 -0.04 8.55 32.87
C GLY A 183 0.09 9.47 31.65
N GLU A 184 0.23 8.94 30.42
CA GLU A 184 0.14 9.73 29.20
C GLU A 184 -1.34 10.00 28.87
N LYS A 185 -1.88 11.16 29.29
CA LYS A 185 -3.24 11.59 28.91
C LYS A 185 -3.32 11.73 27.38
N CYS A 186 -4.04 10.83 26.73
CA CYS A 186 -4.40 10.96 25.33
C CYS A 186 -5.87 11.43 25.23
N ASN A 187 -6.17 12.30 24.26
CA ASN A 187 -7.53 12.83 24.02
C ASN A 187 -8.48 11.79 23.39
N TYR A 188 -8.26 10.50 23.65
CA TYR A 188 -8.97 9.39 23.05
C TYR A 188 -9.59 8.51 24.15
N PRO A 189 -10.80 8.86 24.65
CA PRO A 189 -11.37 8.27 25.87
C PRO A 189 -11.63 6.76 25.79
N ASN A 190 -11.78 6.21 24.57
CA ASN A 190 -12.05 4.78 24.34
C ASN A 190 -10.79 3.97 24.00
N TYR A 191 -9.61 4.59 24.09
CA TYR A 191 -8.36 3.97 23.71
C TYR A 191 -7.37 3.96 24.87
N THR A 192 -6.59 2.90 24.96
CA THR A 192 -5.44 2.82 25.85
C THR A 192 -4.18 3.04 25.03
N LEU A 193 -3.28 3.89 25.52
CA LEU A 193 -1.97 4.05 24.90
C LEU A 193 -1.06 2.89 25.31
N VAL A 194 -0.50 2.21 24.31
CA VAL A 194 0.29 1.00 24.49
C VAL A 194 1.55 1.04 23.64
N GLU A 195 2.67 0.61 24.21
CA GLU A 195 3.88 0.29 23.47
C GLU A 195 3.92 -1.20 23.13
N PHE A 196 4.06 -1.54 21.86
CA PHE A 196 4.18 -2.91 21.36
C PHE A 196 5.62 -3.24 21.01
N ASN A 197 6.10 -4.40 21.47
CA ASN A 197 7.35 -5.00 21.02
C ASN A 197 7.06 -6.22 20.13
N ILE A 198 7.22 -6.04 18.82
CA ILE A 198 6.98 -7.08 17.82
C ILE A 198 8.26 -7.78 17.36
N SER A 199 9.41 -7.47 17.94
CA SER A 199 10.73 -7.94 17.48
C SER A 199 10.91 -9.46 17.42
N LYS A 200 10.12 -10.20 18.21
CA LYS A 200 10.14 -11.66 18.28
C LYS A 200 8.99 -12.33 17.55
N LEU A 201 7.99 -11.56 17.09
CA LEU A 201 6.86 -12.13 16.38
C LEU A 201 7.28 -12.54 14.96
N PRO A 202 6.85 -13.70 14.47
CA PRO A 202 7.00 -14.02 13.06
C PRO A 202 6.11 -13.09 12.22
N VAL A 203 6.53 -12.79 11.00
CA VAL A 203 5.75 -11.92 10.09
C VAL A 203 4.43 -12.59 9.68
N ILE A 204 4.48 -13.91 9.45
CA ILE A 204 3.34 -14.78 9.18
C ILE A 204 3.42 -16.03 10.06
N ASN A 205 2.31 -16.73 10.26
CA ASN A 205 2.24 -18.04 10.94
C ASN A 205 1.68 -19.11 9.98
N ARG A 206 1.50 -20.34 10.47
CA ARG A 206 0.87 -21.42 9.68
C ARG A 206 -0.54 -21.06 9.19
N SER A 207 -1.38 -20.46 10.04
CA SER A 207 -2.77 -20.15 9.66
C SER A 207 -2.87 -19.16 8.49
N CYS A 208 -1.91 -18.25 8.34
CA CYS A 208 -1.81 -17.40 7.16
C CYS A 208 -1.39 -18.17 5.90
N ALA A 209 -0.59 -19.24 6.05
CA ALA A 209 -0.02 -20.01 4.94
C ALA A 209 -0.92 -21.13 4.44
N GLU A 210 -1.92 -21.54 5.22
CA GLU A 210 -2.94 -22.54 4.85
C GLU A 210 -4.11 -21.95 4.04
N GLU A 211 -4.19 -20.62 3.89
CA GLU A 211 -5.09 -19.99 2.94
C GLU A 211 -4.68 -20.45 1.51
N ASP A 212 -5.30 -21.52 1.01
CA ASP A 212 -5.04 -22.04 -0.33
C ASP A 212 -5.61 -21.08 -1.38
N HIS A 213 -4.71 -20.36 -2.04
CA HIS A 213 -5.05 -19.45 -3.11
C HIS A 213 -4.73 -20.13 -4.44
N SER A 214 -5.74 -20.67 -5.11
CA SER A 214 -5.56 -21.28 -6.44
C SER A 214 -5.04 -20.26 -7.48
N LEU A 215 -4.38 -20.77 -8.53
CA LEU A 215 -3.92 -19.92 -9.63
C LEU A 215 -5.07 -19.21 -10.36
N ASP A 216 -6.24 -19.84 -10.45
CA ASP A 216 -7.45 -19.23 -10.99
C ASP A 216 -7.92 -18.05 -10.14
N TYR A 217 -7.91 -18.19 -8.81
CA TYR A 217 -8.26 -17.10 -7.90
C TYR A 217 -7.31 -15.90 -8.05
N ILE A 218 -6.01 -16.16 -8.12
CA ILE A 218 -4.99 -15.12 -8.33
C ILE A 218 -5.17 -14.47 -9.69
N LEU A 219 -5.43 -15.25 -10.74
CA LEU A 219 -5.68 -14.75 -12.08
C LEU A 219 -6.89 -13.81 -12.10
N ASP A 220 -8.00 -14.18 -11.45
CA ASP A 220 -9.18 -13.30 -11.37
C ASP A 220 -8.88 -12.00 -10.63
N LEU A 221 -8.21 -12.06 -9.48
CA LEU A 221 -7.80 -10.85 -8.75
C LEU A 221 -6.96 -9.89 -9.60
N VAL A 222 -5.97 -10.43 -10.31
CA VAL A 222 -5.09 -9.66 -11.21
C VAL A 222 -5.89 -9.11 -12.39
N TYR A 223 -6.78 -9.91 -12.97
CA TYR A 223 -7.63 -9.50 -14.08
C TYR A 223 -8.55 -8.35 -13.67
N GLN A 224 -9.31 -8.50 -12.58
CA GLN A 224 -10.20 -7.47 -12.06
C GLN A 224 -9.45 -6.19 -11.70
N GLN A 225 -8.26 -6.32 -11.08
CA GLN A 225 -7.42 -5.17 -10.77
C GLN A 225 -7.02 -4.42 -12.04
N ARG A 226 -6.62 -5.13 -13.10
CA ARG A 226 -6.25 -4.50 -14.38
C ARG A 226 -7.41 -3.83 -15.09
N LEU A 227 -8.61 -4.42 -15.06
CA LEU A 227 -9.81 -3.77 -15.57
C LEU A 227 -10.10 -2.47 -14.82
N ALA A 228 -10.02 -2.50 -13.49
CA ALA A 228 -10.22 -1.32 -12.66
C ALA A 228 -9.17 -0.23 -12.91
N GLU A 229 -7.89 -0.59 -13.12
CA GLU A 229 -6.84 0.36 -13.51
C GLU A 229 -7.11 1.01 -14.89
N CYS A 230 -7.63 0.25 -15.86
CA CYS A 230 -8.05 0.78 -17.16
C CYS A 230 -9.19 1.81 -16.99
N ARG A 231 -10.24 1.45 -16.25
CA ARG A 231 -11.39 2.32 -16.00
C ARG A 231 -11.01 3.55 -15.20
N GLN A 232 -10.18 3.40 -14.16
CA GLN A 232 -9.62 4.52 -13.40
C GLN A 232 -8.89 5.53 -14.31
N LYS A 233 -8.10 5.05 -15.28
CA LYS A 233 -7.37 5.93 -16.22
C LYS A 233 -8.34 6.75 -17.08
N VAL A 234 -9.39 6.11 -17.61
CA VAL A 234 -10.45 6.78 -18.38
C VAL A 234 -11.20 7.81 -17.52
N LEU A 235 -11.60 7.45 -16.30
CA LEU A 235 -12.32 8.35 -15.39
C LEU A 235 -11.49 9.59 -15.06
N ARG A 236 -10.21 9.43 -14.72
CA ARG A 236 -9.31 10.57 -14.44
C ARG A 236 -9.19 11.50 -15.63
N TYR A 237 -9.12 10.96 -16.85
CA TYR A 237 -9.09 11.76 -18.07
C TYR A 237 -10.37 12.61 -18.19
N TYR A 238 -11.56 12.02 -18.14
CA TYR A 238 -12.79 12.80 -18.29
C TYR A 238 -13.03 13.76 -17.12
N ILE A 239 -12.71 13.38 -15.88
CA ILE A 239 -12.77 14.31 -14.73
C ILE A 239 -11.85 15.53 -14.95
N SER A 240 -10.69 15.35 -15.60
CA SER A 240 -9.80 16.47 -15.93
C SER A 240 -10.34 17.38 -17.05
N LYS A 241 -11.28 16.90 -17.86
CA LYS A 241 -11.93 17.66 -18.94
C LYS A 241 -13.21 18.35 -18.51
N VAL A 242 -13.88 17.86 -17.45
CA VAL A 242 -15.06 18.54 -16.90
C VAL A 242 -14.60 19.69 -16.00
N PRO A 243 -15.01 20.94 -16.30
CA PRO A 243 -14.74 22.09 -15.44
C PRO A 243 -15.07 21.76 -13.99
N ILE A 244 -14.30 22.30 -13.06
CA ILE A 244 -14.62 22.23 -11.64
C ILE A 244 -15.81 23.18 -11.44
N GLY A 245 -17.03 22.70 -11.74
CA GLY A 245 -18.24 23.30 -11.19
C GLY A 245 -18.17 23.20 -9.68
N GLU A 246 -18.75 24.20 -8.99
CA GLU A 246 -18.78 24.36 -7.54
C GLU A 246 -19.32 23.12 -6.81
N VAL A 247 -18.49 22.09 -6.62
CA VAL A 247 -18.87 20.93 -5.82
C VAL A 247 -17.67 20.46 -4.99
N ASP A 248 -17.81 20.74 -3.70
CA ASP A 248 -17.21 20.07 -2.52
C ASP A 248 -15.74 20.31 -2.16
N SER A 249 -15.22 21.48 -2.48
CA SER A 249 -14.33 22.20 -1.56
C SER A 249 -14.53 23.69 -1.79
N ASN A 250 -14.84 24.44 -0.74
CA ASN A 250 -15.35 25.82 -0.74
C ASN A 250 -14.50 26.93 -1.42
N LYS A 251 -13.59 26.65 -2.36
CA LYS A 251 -12.99 27.64 -3.27
C LYS A 251 -12.62 26.99 -4.61
N ALA A 252 -13.33 27.34 -5.68
CA ALA A 252 -12.83 27.12 -7.03
C ALA A 252 -11.67 28.09 -7.29
N TYR A 253 -10.47 27.57 -7.53
CA TYR A 253 -9.29 28.40 -7.82
C TYR A 253 -9.22 28.75 -9.31
N SER A 254 -8.85 29.99 -9.62
CA SER A 254 -8.48 30.38 -10.99
C SER A 254 -7.19 29.68 -11.44
N LYS A 255 -6.89 29.69 -12.75
CA LYS A 255 -5.63 29.13 -13.27
C LYS A 255 -4.40 29.78 -12.63
N GLU A 256 -4.40 31.10 -12.52
CA GLU A 256 -3.32 31.89 -11.90
C GLU A 256 -3.14 31.57 -10.42
N GLN A 257 -4.25 31.35 -9.70
CA GLN A 257 -4.24 30.90 -8.32
C GLN A 257 -3.63 29.50 -8.20
N LEU A 258 -4.03 28.57 -9.07
CA LEU A 258 -3.47 27.21 -9.11
C LEU A 258 -1.96 27.23 -9.38
N ASP A 259 -1.52 27.99 -10.38
CA ASP A 259 -0.11 28.12 -10.74
C ASP A 259 0.71 28.68 -9.56
N LEU A 260 0.16 29.64 -8.82
CA LEU A 260 0.80 30.16 -7.60
C LEU A 260 0.86 29.10 -6.49
N LEU A 261 -0.23 28.36 -6.23
CA LEU A 261 -0.22 27.28 -5.23
C LEU A 261 0.83 26.21 -5.56
N TYR A 262 0.93 25.81 -6.83
CA TYR A 262 1.93 24.83 -7.28
C TYR A 262 3.37 25.33 -7.12
N THR A 263 3.61 26.63 -7.31
CA THR A 263 4.93 27.25 -7.08
C THR A 263 5.37 27.10 -5.62
N TYR A 264 4.43 27.12 -4.68
CA TYR A 264 4.67 26.87 -3.26
C TYR A 264 4.51 25.40 -2.86
N GLY A 265 4.49 24.48 -3.83
CA GLY A 265 4.40 23.04 -3.59
C GLY A 265 3.07 22.59 -2.99
N LEU A 266 1.98 23.34 -3.18
CA LEU A 266 0.66 23.03 -2.62
C LEU A 266 -0.33 22.62 -3.71
N GLU A 267 -0.91 21.43 -3.59
CA GLU A 267 -2.02 21.00 -4.43
C GLU A 267 -3.36 21.63 -3.97
N PRO A 268 -4.37 21.76 -4.86
CA PRO A 268 -5.66 22.36 -4.52
C PRO A 268 -6.43 21.65 -3.40
N ASN A 269 -6.12 20.38 -3.19
CA ASN A 269 -6.69 19.53 -2.12
C ASN A 269 -5.97 19.71 -0.76
N GLY A 270 -5.05 20.68 -0.67
CA GLY A 270 -4.23 20.98 0.51
C GLY A 270 -3.03 20.05 0.69
N VAL A 271 -2.72 19.16 -0.25
CA VAL A 271 -1.57 18.26 -0.14
C VAL A 271 -0.29 19.01 -0.53
N TYR A 272 0.67 19.04 0.40
CA TYR A 272 1.98 19.61 0.12
C TYR A 272 2.91 18.56 -0.50
N THR A 273 3.44 18.87 -1.68
CA THR A 273 4.28 18.00 -2.49
C THR A 273 5.76 18.40 -2.48
N GLY A 274 6.11 19.57 -1.94
CA GLY A 274 7.49 20.09 -1.89
C GLY A 274 7.80 21.03 -3.06
N VAL A 275 8.79 21.91 -2.88
CA VAL A 275 9.26 22.86 -3.89
C VAL A 275 10.63 22.39 -4.40
N ASP A 276 10.80 22.33 -5.72
CA ASP A 276 12.08 21.96 -6.35
C ASP A 276 12.74 20.70 -5.73
N ASN A 277 11.94 19.67 -5.48
CA ASN A 277 12.37 18.44 -4.84
C ASN A 277 13.61 17.85 -5.51
N LYS A 278 14.71 17.77 -4.76
CA LYS A 278 15.95 17.12 -5.21
C LYS A 278 16.05 15.76 -4.53
N LEU A 279 16.34 14.74 -5.32
CA LEU A 279 16.75 13.45 -4.79
C LEU A 279 18.16 13.63 -4.23
N LEU A 280 18.32 13.43 -2.93
CA LEU A 280 19.63 13.28 -2.35
C LEU A 280 20.15 11.91 -2.79
N ASP A 281 21.25 11.92 -3.53
CA ASP A 281 21.95 10.70 -3.90
C ASP A 281 22.79 10.24 -2.71
N ASP A 282 22.20 9.40 -1.85
CA ASP A 282 22.96 8.58 -0.93
C ASP A 282 23.65 7.48 -1.77
N SER A 283 24.78 7.83 -2.38
CA SER A 283 25.57 6.98 -3.27
C SER A 283 26.25 5.78 -2.59
N GLY A 284 25.93 5.49 -1.33
CA GLY A 284 26.75 4.59 -0.51
C GLY A 284 26.31 3.12 -0.43
N GLU A 285 25.01 2.82 -0.44
CA GLU A 285 24.55 1.47 -0.09
C GLU A 285 23.55 0.91 -1.09
N GLN A 286 23.97 -0.11 -1.83
CA GLN A 286 23.07 -0.98 -2.56
C GLN A 286 22.49 -2.04 -1.64
N TYR A 287 21.20 -2.34 -1.76
CA TYR A 287 20.59 -3.46 -1.08
C TYR A 287 19.86 -4.37 -2.07
N GLU A 288 20.03 -5.67 -1.89
CA GLU A 288 19.26 -6.67 -2.62
C GLU A 288 17.83 -6.74 -2.07
N TYR A 289 16.87 -6.86 -2.97
CA TYR A 289 15.50 -7.17 -2.61
C TYR A 289 14.91 -8.21 -3.57
N ARG A 290 13.93 -8.94 -3.05
CA ARG A 290 13.15 -9.90 -3.84
C ARG A 290 12.04 -9.13 -4.56
N TYR A 291 12.08 -9.18 -5.88
CA TYR A 291 11.02 -8.67 -6.74
C TYR A 291 10.01 -9.78 -6.97
N PHE A 292 8.75 -9.54 -6.60
CA PHE A 292 7.64 -10.46 -6.85
C PHE A 292 6.47 -9.65 -7.41
N GLN A 293 6.10 -9.94 -8.66
CA GLN A 293 4.95 -9.32 -9.32
C GLN A 293 4.07 -10.38 -10.01
N PHE A 294 2.76 -10.27 -9.78
CA PHE A 294 1.76 -10.86 -10.65
C PHE A 294 1.41 -9.89 -11.77
N ALA A 295 1.37 -10.37 -13.00
CA ALA A 295 1.07 -9.59 -14.19
C ALA A 295 0.14 -10.37 -15.11
N LEU A 296 -0.60 -9.65 -15.95
CA LEU A 296 -1.48 -10.22 -16.96
C LEU A 296 -0.80 -10.11 -18.34
N LYS A 297 -0.67 -11.22 -19.07
CA LYS A 297 -0.06 -11.25 -20.41
C LYS A 297 -0.83 -10.29 -21.33
N GLY A 298 -0.12 -9.46 -22.08
CA GLY A 298 -0.72 -8.46 -22.97
C GLY A 298 -1.23 -7.17 -22.30
N PHE A 299 -1.08 -7.04 -20.97
CA PHE A 299 -1.43 -5.84 -20.18
C PHE A 299 -0.19 -5.24 -19.49
N SER A 300 0.94 -5.18 -20.21
CA SER A 300 2.19 -4.60 -19.69
C SER A 300 2.09 -3.09 -19.49
N SER A 301 1.36 -2.40 -20.36
CA SER A 301 1.23 -0.95 -20.37
C SER A 301 -0.20 -0.55 -20.74
N LEU A 302 -0.69 0.54 -20.15
CA LEU A 302 -1.99 1.12 -20.48
C LEU A 302 -1.79 2.23 -21.53
N PRO A 303 -2.46 2.17 -22.70
CA PRO A 303 -2.38 3.21 -23.73
C PRO A 303 -2.90 4.56 -23.22
N LYS A 304 -2.56 5.66 -23.89
CA LYS A 304 -3.15 6.98 -23.58
C LYS A 304 -4.65 6.97 -23.90
N VAL A 305 -5.44 7.77 -23.20
CA VAL A 305 -6.91 7.77 -23.40
C VAL A 305 -7.24 8.37 -24.76
N GLU A 306 -6.50 9.39 -25.15
CA GLU A 306 -6.58 10.08 -26.44
C GLU A 306 -6.32 9.12 -27.61
N GLU A 307 -5.22 8.34 -27.54
CA GLU A 307 -4.91 7.30 -28.55
C GLU A 307 -6.02 6.26 -28.69
N VAL A 308 -6.71 5.93 -27.59
CA VAL A 308 -7.85 5.01 -27.61
C VAL A 308 -9.05 5.67 -28.30
N ILE A 309 -9.35 6.94 -27.99
CA ILE A 309 -10.42 7.70 -28.63
C ILE A 309 -10.19 7.82 -30.15
N GLU A 310 -8.98 8.12 -30.58
CA GLU A 310 -8.61 8.18 -32.01
C GLU A 310 -8.86 6.85 -32.72
N LYS A 311 -8.42 5.73 -32.12
CA LYS A 311 -8.64 4.39 -32.69
C LYS A 311 -10.10 3.98 -32.71
N ILE A 312 -10.91 4.44 -31.76
CA ILE A 312 -12.38 4.25 -31.79
C ILE A 312 -12.96 4.97 -33.01
N LYS A 313 -12.60 6.24 -33.22
CA LYS A 313 -13.08 7.05 -34.35
C LYS A 313 -12.63 6.48 -35.70
N ALA A 314 -11.41 5.97 -35.77
CA ALA A 314 -10.85 5.36 -36.97
C ALA A 314 -11.35 3.92 -37.23
N GLY A 315 -12.12 3.31 -36.30
CA GLY A 315 -12.56 1.92 -36.43
C GLY A 315 -11.43 0.87 -36.35
N THR A 316 -10.23 1.25 -35.90
CA THR A 316 -9.03 0.39 -35.87
C THR A 316 -8.76 -0.24 -34.50
N MET A 317 -9.75 -0.20 -33.59
CA MET A 317 -9.61 -0.77 -32.25
C MET A 317 -9.45 -2.30 -32.30
N LYS A 318 -8.41 -2.79 -31.63
CA LYS A 318 -8.23 -4.23 -31.41
C LYS A 318 -9.35 -4.78 -30.52
N SER A 319 -9.71 -6.04 -30.72
CA SER A 319 -10.76 -6.73 -29.97
C SER A 319 -10.37 -7.17 -28.55
N LYS A 320 -9.07 -7.19 -28.23
CA LYS A 320 -8.53 -7.64 -26.94
C LYS A 320 -7.47 -6.69 -26.39
N GLY A 321 -7.25 -6.75 -25.09
CA GLY A 321 -6.22 -6.00 -24.37
C GLY A 321 -6.72 -4.72 -23.70
N PRO A 322 -5.82 -3.94 -23.08
CA PRO A 322 -6.19 -2.79 -22.26
C PRO A 322 -6.92 -1.69 -23.05
N GLY A 323 -6.52 -1.45 -24.31
CA GLY A 323 -7.20 -0.49 -25.17
C GLY A 323 -8.65 -0.87 -25.47
N ALA A 324 -8.92 -2.16 -25.68
CA ALA A 324 -10.28 -2.65 -25.91
C ALA A 324 -11.18 -2.42 -24.68
N VAL A 325 -10.67 -2.74 -23.48
CA VAL A 325 -11.36 -2.51 -22.21
C VAL A 325 -11.67 -1.02 -22.02
N MET A 326 -10.68 -0.15 -22.25
CA MET A 326 -10.86 1.30 -22.17
C MET A 326 -11.91 1.78 -23.18
N ALA A 327 -11.87 1.28 -24.42
CA ALA A 327 -12.83 1.66 -25.45
C ALA A 327 -14.27 1.23 -25.12
N THR A 328 -14.46 0.00 -24.64
CA THR A 328 -15.78 -0.48 -24.17
C THR A 328 -16.32 0.42 -23.06
N PHE A 329 -15.48 0.77 -22.09
CA PHE A 329 -15.90 1.62 -20.99
C PHE A 329 -16.18 3.07 -21.42
N ILE A 330 -15.42 3.62 -22.37
CA ILE A 330 -15.72 4.93 -22.96
C ILE A 330 -17.09 4.92 -23.64
N LYS A 331 -17.42 3.86 -24.40
CA LYS A 331 -18.73 3.71 -25.03
C LYS A 331 -19.85 3.63 -24.00
N GLU A 332 -19.67 2.83 -22.94
CA GLU A 332 -20.64 2.72 -21.85
C GLU A 332 -20.91 4.08 -21.17
N LEU A 333 -19.85 4.85 -20.88
CA LEU A 333 -20.00 6.19 -20.29
C LEU A 333 -20.71 7.16 -21.23
N ASN A 334 -20.47 7.05 -22.54
CA ASN A 334 -21.12 7.88 -23.55
C ASN A 334 -22.62 7.54 -23.68
N GLU A 335 -22.96 6.24 -23.75
CA GLU A 335 -24.33 5.73 -23.79
C GLU A 335 -25.13 6.18 -22.56
N LYS A 336 -24.50 6.14 -21.38
CA LYS A 336 -25.09 6.61 -20.12
C LYS A 336 -25.05 8.14 -19.94
N ARG A 337 -24.51 8.89 -20.91
CA ARG A 337 -24.34 10.35 -20.87
C ARG A 337 -23.60 10.85 -19.62
N LEU A 338 -22.61 10.08 -19.15
CA LEU A 338 -21.87 10.38 -17.91
C LEU A 338 -20.57 11.17 -18.14
N LEU A 339 -20.12 11.33 -19.38
CA LEU A 339 -18.82 11.95 -19.70
C LEU A 339 -18.68 13.40 -19.21
N SER A 340 -19.80 14.12 -19.05
CA SER A 340 -19.87 15.49 -18.53
C SER A 340 -20.28 15.56 -17.06
N ASN A 341 -20.65 14.45 -16.42
CA ASN A 341 -21.14 14.43 -15.05
C ASN A 341 -20.00 14.16 -14.05
N ARG A 342 -19.36 15.22 -13.56
CA ARG A 342 -18.21 15.14 -12.64
C ARG A 342 -18.51 14.33 -11.38
N VAL A 343 -19.69 14.52 -10.78
CA VAL A 343 -20.08 13.86 -9.52
C VAL A 343 -20.15 12.35 -9.71
N GLU A 344 -20.81 11.90 -10.76
CA GLU A 344 -20.91 10.47 -11.07
C GLU A 344 -19.57 9.86 -11.47
N LEU A 345 -18.75 10.59 -12.26
CA LEU A 345 -17.40 10.13 -12.58
C LEU A 345 -16.53 9.97 -11.33
N MET A 346 -16.64 10.88 -10.35
CA MET A 346 -15.93 10.79 -9.07
C MET A 346 -16.41 9.60 -8.23
N LYS A 347 -17.73 9.34 -8.18
CA LYS A 347 -18.29 8.15 -7.51
C LYS A 347 -17.76 6.85 -8.15
N LEU A 348 -17.77 6.76 -9.48
CA LEU A 348 -17.21 5.62 -10.21
C LEU A 348 -15.70 5.48 -9.94
N LEU A 349 -14.97 6.60 -9.90
CA LEU A 349 -13.53 6.60 -9.64
C LEU A 349 -13.21 6.03 -8.26
N GLU A 350 -14.01 6.34 -7.24
CA GLU A 350 -13.80 5.79 -5.90
C GLU A 350 -14.12 4.29 -5.85
N LYS A 351 -15.17 3.83 -6.55
CA LYS A 351 -15.45 2.39 -6.69
C LYS A 351 -14.26 1.63 -7.30
N GLU A 352 -13.67 2.13 -8.38
CA GLU A 352 -12.49 1.48 -8.99
C GLU A 352 -11.27 1.52 -8.05
N LYS A 353 -11.05 2.62 -7.31
CA LYS A 353 -9.97 2.70 -6.32
C LYS A 353 -10.13 1.67 -5.20
N VAL A 354 -11.36 1.43 -4.72
CA VAL A 354 -11.64 0.41 -3.70
C VAL A 354 -11.25 -0.97 -4.21
N ILE A 355 -11.63 -1.33 -5.44
CA ILE A 355 -11.26 -2.61 -6.07
C ILE A 355 -9.73 -2.73 -6.19
N ILE A 356 -9.06 -1.68 -6.68
CA ILE A 356 -7.60 -1.68 -6.83
C ILE A 356 -6.91 -1.85 -5.48
N ARG A 357 -7.33 -1.12 -4.43
CA ARG A 357 -6.76 -1.20 -3.08
C ARG A 357 -6.97 -2.60 -2.50
N LYS A 358 -8.19 -3.14 -2.55
CA LYS A 358 -8.53 -4.49 -2.08
C LYS A 358 -7.66 -5.56 -2.75
N ASN A 359 -7.63 -5.58 -4.08
CA ASN A 359 -6.88 -6.59 -4.82
C ASN A 359 -5.36 -6.42 -4.63
N THR A 360 -4.86 -5.18 -4.55
CA THR A 360 -3.43 -4.92 -4.24
C THR A 360 -3.05 -5.54 -2.90
N ARG A 361 -3.89 -5.37 -1.88
CA ARG A 361 -3.66 -5.90 -0.54
C ARG A 361 -3.64 -7.43 -0.54
N ILE A 362 -4.68 -8.06 -1.10
CA ILE A 362 -4.77 -9.54 -1.16
C ILE A 362 -3.55 -10.11 -1.90
N LEU A 363 -3.26 -9.60 -3.11
CA LEU A 363 -2.10 -10.04 -3.88
C LEU A 363 -0.78 -9.79 -3.15
N ALA A 364 -0.65 -8.71 -2.39
CA ALA A 364 0.53 -8.43 -1.58
C ALA A 364 0.72 -9.43 -0.44
N ILE A 365 -0.38 -9.81 0.24
CA ILE A 365 -0.37 -10.82 1.29
C ILE A 365 0.02 -12.19 0.71
N ILE A 366 -0.57 -12.58 -0.42
CA ILE A 366 -0.21 -13.83 -1.12
C ILE A 366 1.29 -13.86 -1.46
N LYS A 367 1.82 -12.77 -2.02
CA LYS A 367 3.27 -12.68 -2.30
C LYS A 367 4.12 -12.73 -1.04
N LEU A 368 3.66 -12.13 0.06
CA LEU A 368 4.36 -12.18 1.33
C LEU A 368 4.41 -13.61 1.86
N ILE A 369 3.27 -14.30 1.88
CA ILE A 369 3.17 -15.71 2.28
C ILE A 369 4.13 -16.55 1.44
N GLN A 370 3.96 -16.58 0.12
CA GLN A 370 4.84 -17.39 -0.74
C GLN A 370 6.29 -16.92 -0.70
N GLY A 371 6.51 -15.62 -0.56
CA GLY A 371 7.81 -14.97 -0.37
C GLY A 371 8.61 -15.52 0.82
N LEU A 372 7.90 -15.84 1.90
CA LEU A 372 8.46 -16.31 3.17
C LEU A 372 8.44 -17.84 3.27
N THR A 373 7.37 -18.50 2.86
CA THR A 373 7.27 -19.98 2.94
C THR A 373 8.07 -20.67 1.85
N GLY A 374 8.21 -20.04 0.68
CA GLY A 374 8.66 -20.72 -0.53
C GLY A 374 7.67 -21.71 -1.11
N GLY A 375 6.44 -21.73 -0.60
CA GLY A 375 5.34 -22.46 -1.20
C GLY A 375 5.11 -21.95 -2.62
N TRP A 376 4.83 -22.87 -3.53
CA TRP A 376 4.60 -22.53 -4.92
C TRP A 376 3.43 -23.33 -5.48
N TRP A 377 2.73 -22.74 -6.44
CA TRP A 377 1.56 -23.36 -7.04
C TRP A 377 1.94 -24.47 -8.02
N GLN A 378 1.16 -25.54 -8.03
CA GLN A 378 1.20 -26.55 -9.08
C GLN A 378 0.59 -26.01 -10.39
N GLY A 379 1.02 -26.54 -11.54
CA GLY A 379 0.47 -26.17 -12.84
C GLY A 379 1.10 -24.92 -13.49
N LEU A 380 2.18 -24.37 -12.92
CA LEU A 380 2.95 -23.30 -13.55
C LEU A 380 3.88 -23.83 -14.63
N GLN A 381 3.87 -23.16 -15.77
CA GLN A 381 4.81 -23.40 -16.87
C GLN A 381 5.91 -22.34 -16.85
N LEU A 382 7.03 -22.62 -17.51
CA LEU A 382 8.23 -21.78 -17.49
C LEU A 382 8.56 -21.34 -18.91
N ASP A 383 8.61 -20.02 -19.14
CA ASP A 383 8.94 -19.49 -20.47
C ASP A 383 10.47 -19.48 -20.71
N LYS A 384 10.87 -19.24 -21.97
CA LYS A 384 12.29 -19.12 -22.37
C LYS A 384 13.07 -18.05 -21.59
N LYS A 385 12.38 -17.11 -20.93
CA LYS A 385 12.95 -16.01 -20.13
C LYS A 385 12.87 -16.26 -18.62
N LYS A 386 12.66 -17.51 -18.20
CA LYS A 386 12.54 -17.92 -16.80
C LYS A 386 11.38 -17.27 -16.03
N LYS A 387 10.32 -16.87 -16.74
CA LYS A 387 9.08 -16.38 -16.12
C LYS A 387 8.11 -17.53 -15.97
N TYR A 388 7.42 -17.56 -14.84
CA TYR A 388 6.37 -18.53 -14.61
C TYR A 388 5.07 -18.01 -15.22
N PHE A 389 4.32 -18.87 -15.88
CA PHE A 389 3.02 -18.51 -16.43
C PHE A 389 1.99 -19.61 -16.20
N TYR A 390 0.73 -19.18 -16.11
CA TYR A 390 -0.43 -20.04 -15.96
C TYR A 390 -1.50 -19.60 -16.96
N GLU A 391 -1.95 -20.54 -17.77
CA GLU A 391 -2.99 -20.31 -18.77
C GLU A 391 -4.35 -20.68 -18.18
N GLY A 392 -5.07 -19.67 -17.68
CA GLY A 392 -6.44 -19.85 -17.21
C GLY A 392 -7.45 -19.60 -18.33
N LYS A 393 -8.73 -19.90 -18.06
CA LYS A 393 -9.81 -19.83 -19.07
C LYS A 393 -9.97 -18.46 -19.73
N ARG A 394 -9.69 -17.37 -19.02
CA ARG A 394 -9.97 -15.99 -19.46
C ARG A 394 -8.73 -15.21 -19.90
N ALA A 395 -7.55 -15.56 -19.37
CA ALA A 395 -6.29 -14.89 -19.68
C ALA A 395 -5.09 -15.68 -19.13
N THR A 396 -3.89 -15.23 -19.50
CA THR A 396 -2.64 -15.82 -18.99
C THR A 396 -2.07 -14.97 -17.86
N LEU A 397 -1.93 -15.59 -16.68
CA LEU A 397 -1.19 -15.04 -15.54
C LEU A 397 0.31 -15.20 -15.80
N VAL A 398 1.07 -14.16 -15.50
CA VAL A 398 2.53 -14.14 -15.54
C VAL A 398 3.04 -13.79 -14.16
N ILE A 399 3.83 -14.68 -13.57
CA ILE A 399 4.46 -14.50 -12.26
C ILE A 399 5.94 -14.22 -12.48
N LYS A 400 6.37 -13.02 -12.07
CA LYS A 400 7.76 -12.59 -12.16
C LYS A 400 8.38 -12.62 -10.78
N VAL A 401 9.38 -13.48 -10.61
CA VAL A 401 10.19 -13.57 -9.41
C VAL A 401 11.65 -13.42 -9.79
N MET A 402 12.32 -12.42 -9.23
CA MET A 402 13.75 -12.20 -9.47
C MET A 402 14.40 -11.44 -8.32
N LYS A 403 15.72 -11.55 -8.18
CA LYS A 403 16.48 -10.64 -7.31
C LYS A 403 16.73 -9.34 -8.06
N LYS A 404 16.58 -8.22 -7.37
CA LYS A 404 16.94 -6.88 -7.87
C LYS A 404 17.82 -6.18 -6.85
N VAL A 405 18.64 -5.27 -7.33
CA VAL A 405 19.45 -4.36 -6.52
C VAL A 405 18.79 -2.99 -6.55
N ALA A 406 18.62 -2.37 -5.39
CA ALA A 406 18.19 -0.98 -5.27
C ALA A 406 19.26 -0.18 -4.55
N ASN A 407 19.47 1.06 -5.00
CA ASN A 407 20.22 2.05 -4.22
C ASN A 407 19.33 2.50 -3.05
N LYS A 408 19.92 2.60 -1.87
CA LYS A 408 19.23 2.98 -0.63
C LYS A 408 18.76 4.43 -0.67
#